data_AF-A0A936DQ52-F1
#
_entry.id   AF-A0A936DQ52-F1
#
_cell.length_a   1.000
_cell.length_b   1.000
_cell.length_c   1.000
_cell.angle_alpha   90.00
_cell.angle_beta   90.00
_cell.angle_gamma   90.00
#
_symmetry.space_group_name_H-M   'P 1'
#
loop_
_entity.id
_entity.type
_entity.pdbx_description
1 polymer ?
#
loop_
_entity_poly.entity_id
_entity_poly.type
_entity_poly.pdbx_seq_one_letter_code
_entity_poly.pdbx_strand_id
1 'polypeptide(L)'
;MDLDVERAFDITIATDGTSLPPHALSAAMADAVGISKVMRNQLGVVTDGVLEIRAVIVGSDDLFRAWAPTSPSASGVYLREQRLIVVRADAHPDRTMAVLRHEVTHALVHEWVGNLPRAVNEGMAEYFEAFGVSGMGGQVDLAPLRRQLGRGQPRGDVLHELTRLVHSDHDEFYAGDKHANYAGAMAFVASLMRDAPGRKALGTLLQAQRRTPCNSVYTLSILATEFDGGVDALGDRWLEELEGRAPLIHTF
;
A
#
# COMPACT_ATOMS: atom_id res chain seq x y z
N MET A 1 17.93 -14.98 -23.48
CA MET A 1 17.11 -13.92 -22.87
C MET A 1 15.73 -14.51 -22.77
N ASP A 2 15.43 -15.15 -21.64
CA ASP A 2 14.20 -15.91 -21.44
C ASP A 2 13.01 -14.96 -21.31
N LEU A 3 12.03 -15.14 -22.20
CA LEU A 3 10.75 -14.43 -22.19
C LEU A 3 9.82 -14.90 -21.06
N ASP A 4 10.24 -15.90 -20.27
CA ASP A 4 9.46 -16.50 -19.18
C ASP A 4 9.64 -15.80 -17.81
N VAL A 5 10.53 -14.80 -17.71
CA VAL A 5 10.73 -14.01 -16.47
C VAL A 5 9.72 -12.86 -16.35
N GLU A 6 8.89 -12.62 -17.36
CA GLU A 6 8.15 -11.34 -17.47
C GLU A 6 6.81 -11.28 -16.73
N ARG A 7 6.15 -12.42 -16.47
CA ARG A 7 4.78 -12.42 -15.92
C ARG A 7 4.72 -13.00 -14.50
N ALA A 8 5.01 -12.18 -13.49
CA ALA A 8 4.87 -12.59 -12.08
C ALA A 8 3.51 -12.25 -11.44
N PHE A 9 2.64 -11.49 -12.12
CA PHE A 9 1.34 -11.07 -11.61
C PHE A 9 0.32 -10.98 -12.73
N ASP A 10 -0.89 -11.47 -12.46
CA ASP A 10 -2.06 -11.34 -13.31
C ASP A 10 -3.29 -10.95 -12.47
N ILE A 11 -4.12 -10.08 -13.02
CA ILE A 11 -5.37 -9.68 -12.38
C ILE A 11 -6.50 -9.68 -13.39
N THR A 12 -7.65 -10.23 -12.99
CA THR A 12 -8.90 -10.09 -13.74
C THR A 12 -9.88 -9.25 -12.93
N ILE A 13 -10.55 -8.30 -13.59
CA ILE A 13 -11.51 -7.39 -12.95
C ILE A 13 -12.87 -7.57 -13.62
N ALA A 14 -13.88 -7.88 -12.81
CA ALA A 14 -15.28 -7.97 -13.22
C ALA A 14 -16.14 -6.93 -12.49
N THR A 15 -17.35 -6.71 -12.98
CA THR A 15 -18.36 -5.88 -12.34
C THR A 15 -19.62 -6.68 -12.04
N ASP A 16 -20.28 -6.41 -10.91
CA ASP A 16 -21.54 -7.04 -10.51
C ASP A 16 -22.54 -5.98 -10.06
N GLY A 17 -23.71 -5.90 -10.70
CA GLY A 17 -24.73 -4.89 -10.42
C GLY A 17 -24.30 -3.44 -10.71
N THR A 18 -23.24 -3.22 -11.47
CA THR A 18 -22.75 -1.90 -11.90
C THR A 18 -22.10 -1.98 -13.29
N SER A 19 -21.83 -0.82 -13.89
CA SER A 19 -20.97 -0.70 -15.07
C SER A 19 -19.94 0.38 -14.85
N LEU A 20 -18.70 0.10 -15.27
CA LEU A 20 -17.64 1.09 -15.34
C LEU A 20 -17.31 1.40 -16.79
N PRO A 21 -16.82 2.61 -17.10
CA PRO A 21 -16.28 2.89 -18.41
C PRO A 21 -15.17 1.90 -18.76
N PRO A 22 -15.10 1.35 -19.99
CA PRO A 22 -14.09 0.35 -20.35
C PRO A 22 -12.64 0.82 -20.10
N HIS A 23 -12.37 2.12 -20.29
CA HIS A 23 -11.05 2.69 -20.03
C HIS A 23 -10.66 2.64 -18.54
N ALA A 24 -11.62 2.70 -17.62
CA ALA A 24 -11.35 2.64 -16.19
C ALA A 24 -10.88 1.23 -15.77
N LEU A 25 -11.48 0.18 -16.33
CA LEU A 25 -11.05 -1.21 -16.08
C LEU A 25 -9.64 -1.47 -16.61
N SER A 26 -9.36 -1.04 -17.84
CA SER A 26 -8.01 -1.18 -18.41
C SER A 26 -6.96 -0.39 -17.64
N ALA A 27 -7.29 0.84 -17.19
CA ALA A 27 -6.41 1.64 -16.35
C ALA A 27 -6.15 0.96 -15.00
N ALA A 28 -7.18 0.41 -14.35
CA ALA A 28 -7.03 -0.31 -13.09
C ALA A 28 -6.12 -1.56 -13.22
N MET A 29 -6.26 -2.33 -14.30
CA MET A 29 -5.38 -3.46 -14.57
C MET A 29 -3.93 -2.98 -14.78
N ALA A 30 -3.74 -1.91 -15.54
CA ALA A 30 -2.43 -1.32 -15.77
C ALA A 30 -1.78 -0.82 -14.47
N ASP A 31 -2.55 -0.15 -13.61
CA ASP A 31 -2.10 0.31 -12.30
C ASP A 31 -1.68 -0.86 -11.41
N ALA A 32 -2.52 -1.90 -11.31
CA ALA A 32 -2.22 -3.09 -10.52
C ALA A 32 -0.93 -3.79 -10.98
N VAL A 33 -0.76 -3.95 -12.30
CA VAL A 33 0.49 -4.48 -12.88
C VAL A 33 1.67 -3.53 -12.60
N GLY A 34 1.46 -2.22 -12.68
CA GLY A 34 2.45 -1.19 -12.37
C GLY A 34 2.95 -1.26 -10.92
N ILE A 35 2.05 -1.34 -9.95
CA ILE A 35 2.36 -1.54 -8.52
C ILE A 35 3.20 -2.82 -8.35
N SER A 36 2.77 -3.91 -8.99
CA SER A 36 3.50 -5.18 -8.96
C SER A 36 4.94 -5.05 -9.48
N LYS A 37 5.16 -4.24 -10.52
CA LYS A 37 6.48 -3.96 -11.08
C LYS A 37 7.32 -3.08 -10.15
N VAL A 38 6.73 -2.08 -9.49
CA VAL A 38 7.44 -1.27 -8.48
C VAL A 38 7.91 -2.15 -7.33
N MET A 39 7.05 -3.02 -6.79
CA MET A 39 7.44 -3.94 -5.71
C MET A 39 8.61 -4.84 -6.11
N ARG A 40 8.60 -5.42 -7.31
CA ARG A 40 9.70 -6.30 -7.76
C ARG A 40 10.97 -5.51 -8.10
N ASN A 41 10.85 -4.48 -8.92
CA ASN A 41 12.00 -3.83 -9.55
C ASN A 41 12.64 -2.75 -8.67
N GLN A 42 11.83 -2.06 -7.86
CA GLN A 42 12.30 -0.96 -7.02
C GLN A 42 12.51 -1.38 -5.57
N LEU A 43 11.75 -2.36 -5.08
CA LEU A 43 11.85 -2.87 -3.70
C LEU A 43 12.48 -4.26 -3.61
N GLY A 44 12.82 -4.89 -4.74
CA GLY A 44 13.48 -6.19 -4.75
C GLY A 44 12.62 -7.34 -4.20
N VAL A 45 11.29 -7.19 -4.22
CA VAL A 45 10.37 -8.25 -3.77
C VAL A 45 10.49 -9.44 -4.72
N VAL A 46 10.85 -10.59 -4.17
CA VAL A 46 10.95 -11.87 -4.89
C VAL A 46 9.56 -12.50 -4.99
N THR A 47 9.29 -13.26 -6.05
CA THR A 47 8.00 -13.93 -6.29
C THR A 47 8.21 -15.41 -6.60
N ASP A 48 7.34 -16.28 -6.08
CA ASP A 48 7.37 -17.72 -6.36
C ASP A 48 6.35 -18.05 -7.47
N GLY A 49 6.69 -17.67 -8.71
CA GLY A 49 5.83 -17.86 -9.88
C GLY A 49 4.81 -16.74 -10.11
N VAL A 50 3.75 -17.06 -10.85
CA VAL A 50 2.70 -16.12 -11.25
C VAL A 50 1.63 -16.06 -10.17
N LEU A 51 1.39 -14.86 -9.62
CA LEU A 51 0.26 -14.62 -8.75
C LEU A 51 -0.96 -14.21 -9.57
N GLU A 52 -2.04 -14.99 -9.48
CA GLU A 52 -3.33 -14.68 -10.09
C GLU A 52 -4.31 -14.17 -9.04
N ILE A 53 -4.80 -12.94 -9.23
CA ILE A 53 -5.83 -12.31 -8.39
C ILE A 53 -7.09 -12.06 -9.21
N ARG A 54 -8.25 -12.23 -8.57
CA ARG A 54 -9.54 -11.79 -9.13
C ARG A 54 -10.03 -10.58 -8.37
N ALA A 55 -10.69 -9.66 -9.05
CA ALA A 55 -11.36 -8.53 -8.43
C ALA A 55 -12.80 -8.43 -8.96
N VAL A 56 -13.73 -8.08 -8.07
CA VAL A 56 -15.11 -7.75 -8.43
C VAL A 56 -15.48 -6.39 -7.86
N ILE A 57 -15.99 -5.52 -8.73
CA ILE A 57 -16.52 -4.21 -8.35
C ILE A 57 -18.04 -4.32 -8.29
N VAL A 58 -18.61 -4.09 -7.11
CA VAL A 58 -20.03 -4.33 -6.83
C VAL A 58 -20.82 -3.02 -6.76
N GLY A 59 -22.00 -3.01 -7.37
CA GLY A 59 -22.83 -1.81 -7.50
C GLY A 59 -23.73 -1.46 -6.33
N SER A 60 -23.81 -2.33 -5.32
CA SER A 60 -24.65 -2.08 -4.14
C SER A 60 -24.06 -2.64 -2.86
N ASP A 61 -24.46 -2.04 -1.75
CA ASP A 61 -24.10 -2.49 -0.41
C ASP A 61 -24.57 -3.92 -0.11
N ASP A 62 -25.73 -4.33 -0.65
CA ASP A 62 -26.26 -5.69 -0.47
C ASP A 62 -25.38 -6.71 -1.20
N LEU A 63 -24.97 -6.42 -2.44
CA LEU A 63 -24.01 -7.25 -3.15
C LEU A 63 -22.67 -7.29 -2.41
N PHE A 64 -22.18 -6.16 -1.92
CA PHE A 64 -20.93 -6.13 -1.14
C PHE A 64 -21.02 -7.03 0.10
N ARG A 65 -22.11 -6.94 0.88
CA ARG A 65 -22.32 -7.80 2.05
C ARG A 65 -22.43 -9.28 1.69
N ALA A 66 -22.97 -9.61 0.52
CA ALA A 66 -23.04 -10.98 0.04
C ALA A 66 -21.65 -11.55 -0.32
N TRP A 67 -20.81 -10.73 -0.98
CA TRP A 67 -19.45 -11.11 -1.35
C TRP A 67 -18.47 -11.11 -0.15
N ALA A 68 -18.63 -10.16 0.77
CA ALA A 68 -17.71 -9.91 1.90
C ALA A 68 -18.45 -9.79 3.25
N PRO A 69 -19.09 -10.87 3.73
CA PRO A 69 -19.95 -10.81 4.92
C PRO A 69 -19.18 -10.50 6.22
N THR A 70 -17.87 -10.74 6.26
CA THR A 70 -17.01 -10.51 7.44
C THR A 70 -16.52 -9.08 7.57
N SER A 71 -16.63 -8.26 6.51
CA SER A 71 -16.16 -6.86 6.50
C SER A 71 -17.22 -5.89 5.95
N PRO A 72 -18.48 -5.93 6.43
CA PRO A 72 -19.63 -5.30 5.77
C PRO A 72 -19.65 -3.78 5.82
N SER A 73 -18.67 -3.13 6.46
CA SER A 73 -18.52 -1.67 6.53
C SER A 73 -17.32 -1.14 5.74
N ALA A 74 -16.52 -2.02 5.13
CA ALA A 74 -15.36 -1.61 4.34
C ALA A 74 -15.78 -1.19 2.92
N SER A 75 -15.00 -0.29 2.32
CA SER A 75 -15.15 0.12 0.91
C SER A 75 -14.53 -0.90 -0.06
N GLY A 76 -13.54 -1.66 0.42
CA GLY A 76 -12.88 -2.75 -0.27
C GLY A 76 -12.43 -3.83 0.72
N VAL A 77 -12.16 -5.03 0.23
CA VAL A 77 -11.47 -6.07 1.01
C VAL A 77 -10.78 -7.08 0.10
N TYR A 78 -9.57 -7.47 0.47
CA TYR A 78 -8.90 -8.67 -0.04
C TYR A 78 -9.24 -9.92 0.80
N LEU A 79 -9.98 -10.86 0.20
CA LEU A 79 -10.33 -12.17 0.73
C LEU A 79 -9.23 -13.18 0.39
N ARG A 80 -8.31 -13.36 1.35
CA ARG A 80 -7.04 -14.09 1.20
C ARG A 80 -7.22 -15.53 0.72
N GLU A 81 -8.15 -16.27 1.33
CA GLU A 81 -8.39 -17.69 1.04
C GLU A 81 -8.90 -17.92 -0.39
N GLN A 82 -9.45 -16.87 -1.01
CA GLN A 82 -10.06 -16.92 -2.34
C GLN A 82 -9.24 -16.19 -3.40
N ARG A 83 -8.17 -15.48 -2.99
CA ARG A 83 -7.43 -14.53 -3.83
C ARG A 83 -8.36 -13.57 -4.57
N LEU A 84 -9.35 -13.06 -3.84
CA LEU A 84 -10.44 -12.26 -4.38
C LEU A 84 -10.46 -10.89 -3.71
N ILE A 85 -10.44 -9.84 -4.52
CA ILE A 85 -10.68 -8.47 -4.11
C ILE A 85 -12.16 -8.14 -4.38
N VAL A 86 -12.83 -7.54 -3.40
CA VAL A 86 -14.21 -7.04 -3.54
C VAL A 86 -14.19 -5.55 -3.25
N VAL A 87 -14.68 -4.71 -4.16
CA VAL A 87 -14.69 -3.24 -4.01
C VAL A 87 -16.07 -2.69 -4.29
N ARG A 88 -16.55 -1.76 -3.46
CA ARG A 88 -17.79 -1.02 -3.72
C ARG A 88 -17.58 0.00 -4.81
N ALA A 89 -18.49 0.05 -5.77
CA ALA A 89 -18.56 1.17 -6.70
C ALA A 89 -18.94 2.45 -5.93
N ASP A 90 -18.09 3.48 -6.04
CA ASP A 90 -18.40 4.85 -5.63
C ASP A 90 -18.98 5.61 -6.84
N ALA A 91 -19.79 6.63 -6.56
CA ALA A 91 -20.30 7.55 -7.58
C ALA A 91 -19.16 8.26 -8.36
N HIS A 92 -17.97 8.36 -7.77
CA HIS A 92 -16.75 8.84 -8.39
C HIS A 92 -15.85 7.64 -8.71
N PRO A 93 -15.72 7.25 -10.00
CA PRO A 93 -14.91 6.09 -10.39
C PRO A 93 -13.47 6.14 -9.86
N ASP A 94 -12.86 7.32 -9.79
CA ASP A 94 -11.50 7.49 -9.27
C ASP A 94 -11.32 6.99 -7.84
N ARG A 95 -12.35 7.14 -6.98
CA ARG A 95 -12.35 6.59 -5.62
C ARG A 95 -12.43 5.06 -5.62
N THR A 96 -13.25 4.50 -6.51
CA THR A 96 -13.32 3.05 -6.71
C THR A 96 -11.95 2.50 -7.14
N MET A 97 -11.26 3.20 -8.04
CA MET A 97 -9.93 2.80 -8.50
C MET A 97 -8.86 2.95 -7.41
N ALA A 98 -8.93 4.01 -6.58
CA ALA A 98 -8.05 4.18 -5.43
C ALA A 98 -8.19 3.03 -4.43
N VAL A 99 -9.43 2.68 -4.05
CA VAL A 99 -9.71 1.54 -3.18
C VAL A 99 -9.23 0.23 -3.80
N LEU A 100 -9.40 0.05 -5.12
CA LEU A 100 -8.87 -1.13 -5.78
C LEU A 100 -7.34 -1.22 -5.71
N ARG A 101 -6.62 -0.10 -5.89
CA ARG A 101 -5.15 -0.08 -5.73
C ARG A 101 -4.73 -0.38 -4.28
N HIS A 102 -5.50 0.10 -3.30
CA HIS A 102 -5.33 -0.24 -1.89
C HIS A 102 -5.39 -1.76 -1.68
N GLU A 103 -6.47 -2.40 -2.13
CA GLU A 103 -6.67 -3.85 -1.94
C GLU A 103 -5.71 -4.70 -2.77
N VAL A 104 -5.32 -4.25 -3.97
CA VAL A 104 -4.26 -4.90 -4.76
C VAL A 104 -2.95 -4.89 -3.98
N THR A 105 -2.62 -3.78 -3.33
CA THR A 105 -1.41 -3.70 -2.52
C THR A 105 -1.44 -4.68 -1.36
N HIS A 106 -2.57 -4.80 -0.64
CA HIS A 106 -2.73 -5.82 0.39
C HIS A 106 -2.56 -7.24 -0.16
N ALA A 107 -3.13 -7.53 -1.34
CA ALA A 107 -2.97 -8.83 -1.97
C ALA A 107 -1.50 -9.13 -2.30
N LEU A 108 -0.79 -8.20 -2.95
CA LEU A 108 0.62 -8.36 -3.31
C LEU A 108 1.51 -8.52 -2.07
N VAL A 109 1.30 -7.70 -1.03
CA VAL A 109 2.03 -7.80 0.24
C VAL A 109 1.79 -9.16 0.89
N HIS A 110 0.52 -9.57 1.02
CA HIS A 110 0.18 -10.84 1.66
C HIS A 110 0.81 -12.03 0.94
N GLU A 111 0.68 -12.09 -0.38
CA GLU A 111 1.11 -13.24 -1.18
C GLU A 111 2.64 -13.30 -1.39
N TRP A 112 3.32 -12.16 -1.47
CA TRP A 112 4.77 -12.12 -1.76
C TRP A 112 5.66 -11.85 -0.55
N VAL A 113 5.11 -11.31 0.53
CA VAL A 113 5.88 -10.88 1.71
C VAL A 113 5.38 -11.54 2.98
N GLY A 114 4.07 -11.66 3.18
CA GLY A 114 3.46 -12.19 4.40
C GLY A 114 2.93 -11.09 5.33
N ASN A 115 2.86 -11.36 6.63
CA ASN A 115 2.24 -10.48 7.61
C ASN A 115 3.16 -9.33 8.03
N LEU A 116 3.16 -8.24 7.25
CA LEU A 116 3.86 -7.00 7.62
C LEU A 116 3.30 -6.39 8.91
N PRO A 117 4.14 -5.67 9.69
CA PRO A 117 3.67 -4.80 10.76
C PRO A 117 2.60 -3.84 10.26
N ARG A 118 1.57 -3.57 11.09
CA ARG A 118 0.33 -2.92 10.64
C ARG A 118 0.57 -1.60 9.93
N ALA A 119 1.35 -0.70 10.53
CA ALA A 119 1.64 0.60 9.92
C ALA A 119 2.38 0.48 8.57
N VAL A 120 3.19 -0.56 8.36
CA VAL A 120 3.86 -0.78 7.07
C VAL A 120 2.84 -1.30 6.04
N ASN A 121 2.00 -2.27 6.42
CA ASN A 121 0.98 -2.84 5.54
C ASN A 121 -0.03 -1.78 5.06
N GLU A 122 -0.65 -1.06 5.99
CA GLU A 122 -1.60 0.01 5.66
C GLU A 122 -0.89 1.17 4.96
N GLY A 123 0.32 1.55 5.40
CA GLY A 123 1.08 2.63 4.79
C GLY A 123 1.43 2.36 3.32
N MET A 124 1.75 1.12 2.96
CA MET A 124 1.96 0.73 1.57
C MET A 124 0.67 0.82 0.76
N ALA A 125 -0.44 0.34 1.33
CA ALA A 125 -1.74 0.38 0.66
C ALA A 125 -2.19 1.83 0.38
N GLU A 126 -2.15 2.70 1.39
CA GLU A 126 -2.43 4.13 1.29
C GLU A 126 -1.50 4.84 0.29
N TYR A 127 -0.19 4.54 0.33
CA TYR A 127 0.78 5.12 -0.58
C TYR A 127 0.47 4.79 -2.05
N PHE A 128 0.08 3.56 -2.34
CA PHE A 128 -0.25 3.12 -3.71
C PHE A 128 -1.68 3.47 -4.14
N GLU A 129 -2.57 3.97 -3.26
CA GLU A 129 -3.86 4.54 -3.68
C GLU A 129 -3.68 5.69 -4.69
N ALA A 130 -2.60 6.45 -4.52
CA ALA A 130 -2.21 7.56 -5.38
C ALA A 130 -1.36 7.15 -6.59
N PHE A 131 -1.18 5.85 -6.83
CA PHE A 131 -0.44 5.36 -7.99
C PHE A 131 -1.23 5.53 -9.28
N GLY A 132 -0.53 5.89 -10.35
CA GLY A 132 -1.01 5.81 -11.71
C GLY A 132 0.13 5.52 -12.69
N VAL A 133 -0.16 4.73 -13.72
CA VAL A 133 0.77 4.58 -14.85
C VAL A 133 0.86 5.89 -15.64
N SER A 134 2.08 6.37 -15.88
CA SER A 134 2.34 7.61 -16.62
C SER A 134 3.53 7.45 -17.55
N GLY A 135 3.31 7.65 -18.86
CA GLY A 135 4.34 7.46 -19.88
C GLY A 135 4.87 6.03 -19.94
N MET A 136 6.19 5.86 -19.79
CA MET A 136 6.85 4.54 -19.77
C MET A 136 7.02 3.96 -18.35
N GLY A 137 6.55 4.66 -17.31
CA GLY A 137 6.79 4.31 -15.91
C GLY A 137 5.55 4.45 -15.03
N GLY A 138 5.80 4.46 -13.72
CA GLY A 138 4.77 4.66 -12.70
C GLY A 138 5.01 5.96 -11.93
N GLN A 139 3.93 6.57 -11.44
CA GLN A 139 4.00 7.74 -10.57
C GLN A 139 3.06 7.58 -9.39
N VAL A 140 3.48 8.07 -8.22
CA VAL A 140 2.59 8.35 -7.09
C VAL A 140 2.48 9.87 -6.92
N ASP A 141 1.26 10.38 -6.96
CA ASP A 141 0.94 11.80 -6.71
C ASP A 141 0.26 11.96 -5.34
N LEU A 142 1.03 12.42 -4.36
CA LEU A 142 0.57 12.66 -2.99
C LEU A 142 -0.13 14.01 -2.81
N ALA A 143 -0.17 14.87 -3.83
CA ALA A 143 -0.80 16.19 -3.72
C ALA A 143 -2.28 16.13 -3.28
N PRO A 144 -3.13 15.20 -3.79
CA PRO A 144 -4.50 15.06 -3.33
C PRO A 144 -4.61 14.65 -1.84
N LEU A 145 -3.60 13.96 -1.32
CA LEU A 145 -3.55 13.41 0.03
C LEU A 145 -2.86 14.34 1.04
N ARG A 146 -2.32 15.47 0.59
CA ARG A 146 -1.58 16.44 1.43
C ARG A 146 -2.34 16.90 2.67
N ARG A 147 -3.65 17.13 2.55
CA ARG A 147 -4.48 17.52 3.71
C ARG A 147 -4.66 16.38 4.72
N GLN A 148 -4.62 15.14 4.26
CA GLN A 148 -4.74 13.97 5.13
C GLN A 148 -3.44 13.73 5.87
N LEU A 149 -2.28 13.89 5.20
CA LEU A 149 -0.95 13.78 5.81
C LEU A 149 -0.82 14.65 7.07
N GLY A 150 -1.30 15.89 7.04
CA GLY A 150 -1.25 16.78 8.21
C GLY A 150 -1.99 16.27 9.46
N ARG A 151 -2.90 15.28 9.34
CA ARG A 151 -3.57 14.66 10.49
C ARG A 151 -2.64 13.75 11.30
N GLY A 152 -1.59 13.23 10.67
CA GLY A 152 -0.61 12.35 11.32
C GLY A 152 0.49 13.09 12.07
N GLN A 153 0.45 14.44 12.13
CA GLN A 153 1.51 15.22 12.80
C GLN A 153 1.69 14.79 14.26
N PRO A 154 2.94 14.55 14.70
CA PRO A 154 3.21 14.13 16.06
C PRO A 154 2.82 15.23 17.05
N ARG A 155 2.27 14.83 18.20
CA ARG A 155 1.86 15.76 19.27
C ARG A 155 2.94 15.99 20.32
N GLY A 156 4.13 15.42 20.10
CA GLY A 156 5.24 15.43 21.04
C GLY A 156 6.52 15.00 20.35
N ASP A 157 7.33 14.20 21.06
CA ASP A 157 8.59 13.69 20.53
C ASP A 157 8.37 12.86 19.26
N VAL A 158 9.06 13.24 18.17
CA VAL A 158 8.87 12.66 16.84
C VAL A 158 9.25 11.19 16.84
N LEU A 159 10.37 10.84 17.48
CA LEU A 159 10.87 9.46 17.51
C LEU A 159 9.95 8.56 18.33
N HIS A 160 9.42 9.07 19.46
CA HIS A 160 8.45 8.37 20.28
C HIS A 160 7.17 8.05 19.49
N GLU A 161 6.60 9.04 18.79
CA GLU A 161 5.37 8.84 17.99
C GLU A 161 5.60 7.93 16.79
N LEU A 162 6.74 8.04 16.11
CA LEU A 162 7.12 7.11 15.05
C LEU A 162 7.24 5.68 15.60
N THR A 163 7.90 5.52 16.75
CA THR A 163 8.05 4.22 17.43
C THR A 163 6.70 3.64 17.81
N ARG A 164 5.80 4.44 18.38
CA ARG A 164 4.43 4.03 18.71
C ARG A 164 3.68 3.55 17.47
N LEU A 165 3.75 4.32 16.38
CA LEU A 165 3.06 3.99 15.12
C LEU A 165 3.56 2.66 14.52
N VAL A 166 4.88 2.47 14.39
CA VAL A 166 5.42 1.28 13.70
C VAL A 166 5.33 0.00 14.53
N HIS A 167 5.17 0.10 15.85
CA HIS A 167 4.98 -1.04 16.75
C HIS A 167 3.51 -1.31 17.09
N SER A 168 2.58 -0.44 16.68
CA SER A 168 1.17 -0.65 17.02
C SER A 168 0.67 -1.95 16.44
N ASP A 169 0.02 -2.76 17.27
CA ASP A 169 -0.69 -3.94 16.80
C ASP A 169 -2.02 -3.56 16.10
N HIS A 170 -2.85 -4.56 15.79
CA HIS A 170 -4.15 -4.32 15.18
C HIS A 170 -5.03 -3.40 16.03
N ASP A 171 -5.21 -3.73 17.30
CA ASP A 171 -6.17 -3.04 18.16
C ASP A 171 -5.68 -1.63 18.48
N GLU A 172 -4.37 -1.45 18.70
CA GLU A 172 -3.76 -0.14 18.93
C GLU A 172 -3.81 0.76 17.69
N PHE A 173 -3.61 0.21 16.49
CA PHE A 173 -3.66 0.99 15.25
C PHE A 173 -5.08 1.48 14.93
N TYR A 174 -6.10 0.66 15.21
CA TYR A 174 -7.49 1.03 14.97
C TYR A 174 -8.15 1.75 16.14
N ALA A 175 -7.54 1.72 17.33
CA ALA A 175 -7.96 2.52 18.47
C ALA A 175 -7.62 4.00 18.29
N GLY A 176 -8.42 4.88 18.90
CA GLY A 176 -8.20 6.32 18.89
C GLY A 176 -8.43 6.97 17.52
N ASP A 177 -7.49 7.82 17.09
CA ASP A 177 -7.58 8.54 15.81
C ASP A 177 -7.00 7.70 14.67
N LYS A 178 -7.81 6.75 14.17
CA LYS A 178 -7.42 5.89 13.04
C LYS A 178 -6.94 6.70 11.83
N HIS A 179 -7.52 7.87 11.57
CA HIS A 179 -7.15 8.68 10.41
C HIS A 179 -5.75 9.26 10.57
N ALA A 180 -5.35 9.63 11.78
CA ALA A 180 -3.97 10.03 12.07
C ALA A 180 -2.99 8.86 11.89
N ASN A 181 -3.36 7.65 12.32
CA ASN A 181 -2.52 6.45 12.17
C ASN A 181 -2.32 6.08 10.68
N TYR A 182 -3.39 6.09 9.87
CA TYR A 182 -3.31 5.90 8.42
C TYR A 182 -2.44 6.97 7.73
N ALA A 183 -2.64 8.25 8.07
CA ALA A 183 -1.83 9.35 7.55
C ALA A 183 -0.34 9.21 7.93
N GLY A 184 -0.05 8.85 9.18
CA GLY A 184 1.30 8.58 9.67
C GLY A 184 1.95 7.40 8.96
N ALA A 185 1.21 6.31 8.76
CA ALA A 185 1.66 5.11 8.06
C ALA A 185 2.00 5.38 6.59
N MET A 186 1.13 6.13 5.89
CA MET A 186 1.39 6.57 4.53
C MET A 186 2.62 7.47 4.45
N ALA A 187 2.74 8.46 5.34
CA ALA A 187 3.92 9.34 5.40
C ALA A 187 5.20 8.54 5.66
N PHE A 188 5.13 7.52 6.51
CA PHE A 188 6.26 6.65 6.79
C PHE A 188 6.72 5.90 5.54
N VAL A 189 5.80 5.29 4.79
CA VAL A 189 6.15 4.63 3.53
C VAL A 189 6.61 5.63 2.47
N ALA A 190 5.96 6.79 2.34
CA ALA A 190 6.38 7.85 1.43
C ALA A 190 7.82 8.30 1.69
N SER A 191 8.20 8.44 2.96
CA SER A 191 9.57 8.80 3.35
C SER A 191 10.60 7.79 2.83
N LEU A 192 10.28 6.49 2.91
CA LEU A 192 11.15 5.43 2.38
C LEU A 192 11.13 5.36 0.85
N MET A 193 9.99 5.64 0.22
CA MET A 193 9.85 5.56 -1.25
C MET A 193 10.53 6.71 -2.00
N ARG A 194 10.79 7.83 -1.33
CA ARG A 194 11.22 9.10 -1.93
C ARG A 194 12.56 9.01 -2.71
N ASP A 195 13.50 8.14 -2.36
CA ASP A 195 14.74 7.94 -3.12
C ASP A 195 15.24 6.47 -3.14
N ALA A 196 16.31 6.21 -3.91
CA ALA A 196 16.84 4.86 -4.07
C ALA A 196 17.38 4.25 -2.75
N PRO A 197 18.15 4.97 -1.91
CA PRO A 197 18.52 4.47 -0.58
C PRO A 197 17.34 4.09 0.31
N GLY A 198 16.32 4.93 0.40
CA GLY A 198 15.10 4.65 1.18
C GLY A 198 14.36 3.42 0.65
N ARG A 199 14.25 3.29 -0.68
CA ARG A 199 13.61 2.13 -1.32
C ARG A 199 14.37 0.84 -1.06
N LYS A 200 15.71 0.91 -1.04
CA LYS A 200 16.55 -0.21 -0.63
C LYS A 200 16.27 -0.61 0.82
N ALA A 201 16.21 0.36 1.74
CA ALA A 201 15.91 0.08 3.15
C ALA A 201 14.53 -0.58 3.35
N LEU A 202 13.50 -0.07 2.66
CA LEU A 202 12.18 -0.71 2.63
C LEU A 202 12.25 -2.11 2.01
N GLY A 203 12.97 -2.29 0.91
CA GLY A 203 13.18 -3.61 0.29
C GLY A 203 13.82 -4.62 1.24
N THR A 204 14.84 -4.21 2.02
CA THR A 204 15.44 -5.05 3.05
C THR A 204 14.42 -5.43 4.14
N LEU A 205 13.60 -4.49 4.59
CA LEU A 205 12.51 -4.75 5.55
C LEU A 205 11.52 -5.79 5.01
N LEU A 206 11.05 -5.63 3.77
CA LEU A 206 10.14 -6.59 3.13
C LEU A 206 10.78 -7.97 2.98
N GLN A 207 12.05 -8.04 2.60
CA GLN A 207 12.78 -9.30 2.50
C GLN A 207 12.94 -9.99 3.86
N ALA A 208 13.20 -9.22 4.92
CA ALA A 208 13.25 -9.75 6.28
C ALA A 208 11.89 -10.34 6.70
N GLN A 209 10.79 -9.63 6.41
CA GLN A 209 9.44 -10.12 6.68
C GLN A 209 9.15 -11.43 5.93
N ARG A 210 9.53 -11.51 4.65
CA ARG A 210 9.34 -12.72 3.83
C ARG A 210 10.04 -13.95 4.40
N ARG A 211 11.18 -13.79 5.08
CA ARG A 211 11.89 -14.90 5.74
C ARG A 211 11.17 -15.40 7.00
N THR A 212 10.25 -14.60 7.54
CA THR A 212 9.48 -14.89 8.76
C THR A 212 8.01 -14.54 8.57
N PRO A 213 7.31 -15.10 7.55
CA PRO A 213 6.07 -14.53 7.01
C PRO A 213 4.90 -14.48 8.01
N CYS A 214 4.94 -15.28 9.07
CA CYS A 214 3.89 -15.31 10.10
C CYS A 214 4.17 -14.41 11.30
N ASN A 215 5.40 -13.93 11.49
CA ASN A 215 5.83 -13.17 12.66
C ASN A 215 6.27 -11.77 12.24
N SER A 216 5.84 -10.74 12.98
CA SER A 216 6.28 -9.38 12.70
C SER A 216 7.79 -9.22 12.96
N VAL A 217 8.47 -8.57 12.02
CA VAL A 217 9.87 -8.17 12.18
C VAL A 217 10.00 -6.88 12.99
N TYR A 218 11.17 -6.67 13.61
CA TYR A 218 11.50 -5.43 14.33
C TYR A 218 11.84 -4.31 13.34
N THR A 219 10.80 -3.61 12.85
CA THR A 219 10.90 -2.57 11.81
C THR A 219 12.00 -1.54 12.09
N LEU A 220 12.00 -0.90 13.26
CA LEU A 220 12.98 0.15 13.55
C LEU A 220 14.40 -0.39 13.72
N SER A 221 14.59 -1.62 14.19
CA SER A 221 15.92 -2.21 14.28
C SER A 221 16.53 -2.47 12.90
N ILE A 222 15.72 -2.91 11.94
CA ILE A 222 16.16 -3.07 10.54
C ILE A 222 16.47 -1.70 9.95
N LEU A 223 15.56 -0.73 10.09
CA LEU A 223 15.73 0.59 9.49
C LEU A 223 16.84 1.41 10.15
N ALA A 224 17.15 1.20 11.43
CA ALA A 224 18.31 1.80 12.09
C ALA A 224 19.63 1.43 11.40
N THR A 225 19.68 0.25 10.78
CA THR A 225 20.88 -0.25 10.08
C THR A 225 20.85 0.09 8.59
N GLU A 226 19.67 0.00 7.97
CA GLU A 226 19.53 0.07 6.51
C GLU A 226 19.24 1.48 5.98
N PHE A 227 18.66 2.36 6.81
CA PHE A 227 18.36 3.73 6.43
C PHE A 227 19.55 4.64 6.72
N ASP A 228 19.97 5.43 5.73
CA ASP A 228 21.11 6.34 5.89
C ASP A 228 20.80 7.40 6.96
N GLY A 229 21.71 7.56 7.92
CA GLY A 229 21.50 8.39 9.13
C GLY A 229 20.64 7.74 10.23
N GLY A 230 20.19 6.49 10.05
CA GLY A 230 19.47 5.72 11.07
C GLY A 230 18.04 6.23 11.36
N VAL A 231 17.50 5.87 12.53
CA VAL A 231 16.09 6.15 12.87
C VAL A 231 15.82 7.64 13.10
N ASP A 232 16.81 8.39 13.59
CA ASP A 232 16.65 9.84 13.79
C ASP A 232 16.43 10.56 12.45
N ALA A 233 17.28 10.27 11.45
CA ALA A 233 17.12 10.81 10.10
C ALA A 233 15.80 10.37 9.44
N LEU A 234 15.35 9.14 9.71
CA LEU A 234 14.05 8.66 9.27
C LEU A 234 12.89 9.43 9.94
N GLY A 235 13.00 9.72 11.23
CA GLY A 235 12.03 10.53 11.98
C GLY A 235 11.90 11.95 11.41
N ASP A 236 13.03 12.60 11.13
CA ASP A 236 13.05 13.92 10.49
C ASP A 236 12.39 13.88 9.11
N ARG A 237 12.70 12.86 8.31
CA ARG A 237 12.12 12.68 6.97
C ARG A 237 10.63 12.39 7.01
N TRP A 238 10.19 11.60 7.99
CA TRP A 238 8.77 11.32 8.23
C TRP A 238 8.01 12.60 8.61
N LEU A 239 8.58 13.43 9.48
CA LEU A 239 8.00 14.73 9.82
C LEU A 239 7.89 15.66 8.60
N GLU A 240 8.89 15.67 7.72
CA GLU A 240 8.83 16.43 6.46
C GLU A 240 7.65 16.04 5.56
N GLU A 241 7.34 14.75 5.47
CA GLU A 241 6.17 14.26 4.73
C GLU A 241 4.87 14.78 5.35
N LEU A 242 4.75 14.67 6.68
CA LEU A 242 3.56 15.11 7.43
C LEU A 242 3.34 16.62 7.39
N GLU A 243 4.41 17.41 7.30
CA GLU A 243 4.37 18.86 7.15
C GLU A 243 4.18 19.31 5.69
N GLY A 244 4.22 18.37 4.74
CA GLY A 244 4.14 18.64 3.31
C GLY A 244 5.34 19.43 2.78
N ARG A 245 6.51 19.30 3.43
CA ARG A 245 7.78 19.89 2.96
C ARG A 245 8.48 18.98 1.95
N ALA A 246 8.08 17.72 1.86
CA ALA A 246 8.59 16.75 0.91
C ALA A 246 8.07 16.95 -0.53
N PRO A 247 8.76 16.40 -1.55
CA PRO A 247 8.23 16.29 -2.91
C PRO A 247 6.90 15.53 -2.93
N LEU A 248 5.93 16.00 -3.70
CA LEU A 248 4.61 15.37 -3.79
C LEU A 248 4.54 14.27 -4.85
N ILE A 249 5.53 14.22 -5.75
CA ILE A 249 5.56 13.32 -6.89
C ILE A 249 6.74 12.37 -6.77
N HIS A 250 6.46 11.07 -6.75
CA HIS A 250 7.47 10.02 -6.82
C HIS A 250 7.34 9.24 -8.13
N THR A 251 8.44 9.07 -8.87
CA THR A 251 8.47 8.41 -10.19
C THR A 251 9.31 7.14 -10.18
N PHE A 252 8.93 6.13 -10.98
CA PHE A 252 9.54 4.80 -11.03
C PHE A 252 9.85 4.31 -12.44
#